data_AF-A0A956YT21-F1
#
_entry.id   AF-A0A956YT21-F1
#
_cell.length_a   1.000
_cell.length_b   1.000
_cell.length_c   1.000
_cell.angle_alpha   90.00
_cell.angle_beta   90.00
_cell.angle_gamma   90.00
#
_symmetry.space_group_name_H-M   'P 1'
#
loop_
_entity.id
_entity.type
_entity.pdbx_description
1 polymer ?
#
loop_
_entity_poly.entity_id
_entity_poly.type
_entity_poly.pdbx_seq_one_letter_code
_entity_poly.pdbx_strand_id
1 'polypeptide(L)'
;MEKRFPDIPSLLSACLVHDEYPDTAHLIVSLSHVREVGYFTRSEFLSMCKWKEQRERRRQHWISNTEDEVRTLSAQAFGAPDEARRILHLCRLRGVGIPVASAFLALTDPERYGVIDIRVWQLLALYQEVDYDPEGRALQVLHWLDYLDKIRLWAGEFNASVRAIERTLFQHHRDIQTERLYP
;
A
#
# COMPACT_ATOMS: atom_id res chain seq x y z
N MET A 1 -3.51 -20.89 8.01
CA MET A 1 -3.41 -19.73 8.92
C MET A 1 -4.58 -19.80 9.90
N GLU A 2 -4.34 -19.54 11.18
CA GLU A 2 -5.38 -19.50 12.21
C GLU A 2 -5.42 -18.13 12.90
N LYS A 3 -6.60 -17.71 13.36
CA LYS A 3 -6.74 -16.47 14.14
C LYS A 3 -6.01 -16.62 15.48
N ARG A 4 -5.24 -15.60 15.86
CA ARG A 4 -4.63 -15.49 17.20
C ARG A 4 -5.40 -14.54 18.12
N PHE A 5 -6.23 -13.69 17.54
CA PHE A 5 -7.05 -12.70 18.21
C PHE A 5 -8.51 -12.88 17.78
N PRO A 6 -9.49 -12.43 18.57
CA PRO A 6 -10.91 -12.54 18.20
C PRO A 6 -11.26 -11.68 16.97
N ASP A 7 -10.68 -10.48 16.88
CA ASP A 7 -10.94 -9.48 15.84
C ASP A 7 -9.67 -8.64 15.54
N ILE A 8 -9.76 -7.79 14.50
CA ILE A 8 -8.66 -6.88 14.12
C ILE A 8 -8.35 -5.82 15.18
N PRO A 9 -9.33 -5.15 15.81
CA PRO A 9 -9.05 -4.19 16.89
C PRO A 9 -8.25 -4.82 18.05
N SER A 10 -8.58 -6.04 18.46
CA SER A 10 -7.85 -6.76 19.51
C SER A 10 -6.40 -7.06 19.11
N LEU A 11 -6.19 -7.43 17.84
CA LEU A 11 -4.85 -7.60 17.27
C LEU A 11 -4.07 -6.28 17.31
N LEU A 12 -4.67 -5.19 16.84
CA LEU A 12 -4.03 -3.88 16.80
C LEU A 12 -3.69 -3.39 18.20
N SER A 13 -4.60 -3.54 19.17
CA SER A 13 -4.34 -3.17 20.57
C SER A 13 -3.15 -3.90 21.17
N ALA A 14 -2.87 -5.14 20.75
CA ALA A 14 -1.80 -5.96 21.30
C ALA A 14 -0.47 -5.82 20.56
N CYS A 15 -0.50 -5.52 19.25
CA CYS A 15 0.66 -5.67 18.37
C CYS A 15 1.05 -4.41 17.58
N LEU A 16 0.41 -3.26 17.82
CA LEU A 16 0.63 -2.04 17.03
C LEU A 16 2.11 -1.69 16.91
N VAL A 17 2.58 -1.62 15.66
CA VAL A 17 3.97 -1.25 15.32
C VAL A 17 4.01 0.20 14.88
N HIS A 18 4.55 1.07 15.75
CA HIS A 18 4.66 2.50 15.46
C HIS A 18 5.88 2.84 14.59
N ASP A 19 7.04 2.22 14.85
CA ASP A 19 8.29 2.57 14.18
C ASP A 19 8.36 1.97 12.78
N GLU A 20 8.65 2.79 11.76
CA GLU A 20 8.90 2.35 10.38
C GLU A 20 10.24 1.61 10.23
N TYR A 21 10.34 0.70 9.25
CA TYR A 21 11.63 0.07 8.94
C TYR A 21 12.63 1.13 8.48
N PRO A 22 13.90 1.14 8.96
CA PRO A 22 14.84 2.22 8.69
C PRO A 22 14.97 2.62 7.21
N ASP A 23 15.16 1.63 6.32
CA ASP A 23 15.28 1.89 4.88
C ASP A 23 14.01 2.49 4.27
N THR A 24 12.83 2.09 4.78
CA THR A 24 11.54 2.64 4.33
C THR A 24 11.34 4.04 4.86
N ALA A 25 11.72 4.31 6.11
CA ALA A 25 11.68 5.65 6.70
C ALA A 25 12.54 6.64 5.90
N HIS A 26 13.76 6.24 5.51
CA HIS A 26 14.62 7.06 4.65
C HIS A 26 13.97 7.38 3.29
N LEU A 27 13.32 6.39 2.67
CA LEU A 27 12.62 6.60 1.40
C LEU A 27 11.43 7.56 1.58
N ILE A 28 10.60 7.39 2.61
CA ILE A 28 9.49 8.29 2.94
C ILE A 28 10.00 9.72 3.14
N VAL A 29 11.08 9.92 3.90
CA VAL A 29 11.69 11.24 4.12
C VAL A 29 12.13 11.87 2.79
N SER A 30 12.75 11.09 1.90
CA SER A 30 13.17 11.59 0.59
C SER A 30 11.98 12.02 -0.31
N LEU A 31 10.80 11.43 -0.11
CA LEU A 31 9.57 11.70 -0.86
C LEU A 31 8.64 12.71 -0.18
N SER A 32 9.01 13.25 0.99
CA SER A 32 8.15 14.15 1.78
C SER A 32 7.69 15.40 1.02
N HIS A 33 8.51 15.88 0.07
CA HIS A 33 8.21 17.03 -0.78
C HIS A 33 7.11 16.76 -1.82
N VAL A 34 6.84 15.49 -2.16
CA VAL A 34 5.90 15.11 -3.23
C VAL A 34 4.48 15.59 -2.95
N ARG A 35 4.07 15.63 -1.68
CA ARG A 35 2.73 16.12 -1.30
C ARG A 35 2.55 17.61 -1.56
N GLU A 36 3.61 18.39 -1.35
CA GLU A 36 3.60 19.84 -1.55
C GLU A 36 3.72 20.18 -3.03
N VAL A 37 4.63 19.51 -3.73
CA VAL A 37 4.89 19.72 -5.17
C VAL A 37 3.77 19.13 -6.04
N GLY A 38 3.09 18.09 -5.56
CA GLY A 38 1.96 17.45 -6.22
C GLY A 38 2.34 16.49 -7.34
N TYR A 39 3.60 16.08 -7.47
CA TYR A 39 4.05 15.04 -8.42
C TYR A 39 5.38 14.43 -7.95
N PHE A 40 5.75 13.27 -8.51
CA PHE A 40 7.08 12.68 -8.34
C PHE A 40 7.80 12.54 -9.69
N THR A 41 9.13 12.48 -9.65
CA THR A 41 10.02 12.31 -10.80
C THR A 41 10.14 10.86 -11.23
N ARG A 42 10.69 10.61 -12.42
CA ARG A 42 10.97 9.23 -12.86
C ARG A 42 11.97 8.52 -11.96
N SER A 43 12.95 9.23 -11.41
CA SER A 43 13.92 8.63 -10.49
C SER A 43 13.24 8.12 -9.21
N GLU A 44 12.37 8.93 -8.63
CA GLU A 44 11.57 8.56 -7.44
C GLU A 44 10.61 7.42 -7.75
N PHE A 45 9.93 7.46 -8.91
CA PHE A 45 9.09 6.36 -9.39
C PHE A 45 9.85 5.03 -9.43
N LEU A 46 11.07 5.01 -10.00
CA LEU A 46 11.88 3.80 -10.07
C LEU A 46 12.33 3.34 -8.67
N SER A 47 12.65 4.26 -7.76
CA SER A 47 12.99 3.94 -6.37
C SER A 47 11.81 3.30 -5.63
N MET A 48 10.60 3.85 -5.77
CA MET A 48 9.39 3.28 -5.17
C MET A 48 9.03 1.91 -5.77
N CYS A 49 9.17 1.73 -7.08
CA CYS A 49 8.97 0.43 -7.75
C CYS A 49 9.93 -0.64 -7.20
N LYS A 50 11.23 -0.31 -7.12
CA LYS A 50 12.27 -1.20 -6.59
C LYS A 50 12.02 -1.55 -5.12
N TRP A 51 11.59 -0.58 -4.32
CA TRP A 51 11.20 -0.81 -2.93
C TRP A 51 10.03 -1.81 -2.83
N LYS A 52 8.97 -1.63 -3.62
CA LYS A 52 7.76 -2.47 -3.56
C LYS A 52 8.00 -3.90 -4.07
N GLU A 53 8.84 -4.06 -5.08
CA GLU A 53 9.10 -5.36 -5.70
C GLU A 53 10.61 -5.52 -5.97
N GLN A 54 11.33 -5.94 -4.92
CA GLN A 54 12.79 -6.04 -4.91
C GLN A 54 13.38 -6.96 -6.00
N ARG A 55 12.60 -7.94 -6.52
CA ARG A 55 13.07 -8.84 -7.58
C ARG A 55 12.97 -8.21 -8.97
N GLU A 56 12.40 -7.02 -9.06
CA GLU A 56 12.26 -6.20 -10.26
C GLU A 56 11.71 -6.95 -11.48
N ARG A 57 10.77 -7.88 -11.28
CA ARG A 57 10.15 -8.70 -12.33
C ARG A 57 9.50 -7.88 -13.43
N ARG A 58 9.08 -6.64 -13.12
CA ARG A 58 8.43 -5.71 -14.06
C ARG A 58 9.34 -4.56 -14.51
N ARG A 59 10.65 -4.65 -14.27
CA ARG A 59 11.61 -3.56 -14.53
C ARG A 59 11.50 -2.97 -15.94
N GLN A 60 11.35 -3.84 -16.95
CA GLN A 60 11.23 -3.41 -18.36
C GLN A 60 10.04 -2.49 -18.58
N HIS A 61 8.91 -2.75 -17.92
CA HIS A 61 7.74 -1.87 -17.98
C HIS A 61 8.02 -0.55 -17.26
N TRP A 62 8.63 -0.59 -16.07
CA TRP A 62 8.90 0.63 -15.30
C TRP A 62 9.83 1.58 -16.06
N ILE A 63 10.95 1.09 -16.60
CA ILE A 63 11.94 1.93 -17.29
C ILE A 63 11.40 2.52 -18.59
N SER A 64 10.36 1.93 -19.18
CA SER A 64 9.71 2.44 -20.39
C SER A 64 8.78 3.63 -20.14
N ASN A 65 8.48 3.98 -18.88
CA ASN A 65 7.79 5.25 -18.59
C ASN A 65 8.77 6.42 -18.73
N THR A 66 8.35 7.48 -19.40
CA THR A 66 9.14 8.72 -19.56
C THR A 66 9.00 9.63 -18.33
N GLU A 67 9.90 10.61 -18.18
CA GLU A 67 9.79 11.63 -17.12
C GLU A 67 8.46 12.39 -17.22
N ASP A 68 8.05 12.75 -18.43
CA ASP A 68 6.81 13.48 -18.69
C ASP A 68 5.55 12.64 -18.35
N GLU A 69 5.53 11.36 -18.72
CA GLU A 69 4.45 10.44 -18.35
C GLU A 69 4.33 10.31 -16.83
N VAL A 70 5.45 10.11 -16.13
CA VAL A 70 5.50 9.96 -14.68
C VAL A 70 5.00 11.23 -13.98
N ARG A 71 5.50 12.40 -14.35
CA ARG A 71 5.09 13.68 -13.76
C ARG A 71 3.63 13.98 -14.04
N THR A 72 3.17 13.78 -15.28
CA THR A 72 1.78 14.05 -15.66
C THR A 72 0.80 13.15 -14.91
N LEU A 73 1.05 11.84 -14.86
CA LEU A 73 0.12 10.90 -14.23
C LEU A 73 0.13 11.00 -12.71
N SER A 74 1.29 11.26 -12.09
CA SER A 74 1.35 11.53 -10.65
C SER A 74 0.67 12.85 -10.29
N ALA A 75 0.85 13.92 -11.08
CA ALA A 75 0.13 15.18 -10.90
C ALA A 75 -1.39 15.00 -10.98
N GLN A 76 -1.88 14.25 -11.96
CA GLN A 76 -3.30 13.91 -12.07
C GLN A 76 -3.80 13.11 -10.86
N ALA A 77 -2.99 12.17 -10.36
CA ALA A 77 -3.35 11.38 -9.18
C ALA A 77 -3.47 12.26 -7.93
N PHE A 78 -2.48 13.09 -7.65
CA PHE A 78 -2.48 13.94 -6.45
C PHE A 78 -3.53 15.06 -6.52
N GLY A 79 -3.84 15.56 -7.72
CA GLY A 79 -4.92 16.51 -7.97
C GLY A 79 -6.33 15.89 -8.09
N ALA A 80 -6.47 14.57 -8.04
CA ALA A 80 -7.77 13.91 -8.22
C ALA A 80 -8.74 14.23 -7.06
N PRO A 81 -10.04 14.39 -7.34
CA PRO A 81 -11.03 14.75 -6.31
C PRO A 81 -11.42 13.57 -5.40
N ASP A 82 -11.21 12.33 -5.85
CA ASP A 82 -11.59 11.12 -5.14
C ASP A 82 -10.50 10.05 -5.23
N GLU A 83 -10.57 9.10 -4.31
CA GLU A 83 -9.56 8.05 -4.16
C GLU A 83 -9.52 7.10 -5.37
N ALA A 84 -10.69 6.78 -5.94
CA ALA A 84 -10.77 5.87 -7.08
C ALA A 84 -10.01 6.43 -8.28
N ARG A 85 -10.25 7.70 -8.63
CA ARG A 85 -9.51 8.39 -9.69
C ARG A 85 -8.03 8.51 -9.35
N ARG A 86 -7.70 8.87 -8.10
CA ARG A 86 -6.30 9.00 -7.63
C ARG A 86 -5.49 7.75 -7.92
N ILE A 87 -5.94 6.57 -7.47
CA ILE A 87 -5.18 5.35 -7.70
C ILE A 87 -5.19 4.93 -9.17
N LEU A 88 -6.30 5.13 -9.88
CA LEU A 88 -6.41 4.77 -11.30
C LEU A 88 -5.50 5.62 -12.20
N HIS A 89 -5.25 6.88 -11.85
CA HIS A 89 -4.24 7.70 -12.55
C HIS A 89 -2.84 7.09 -12.43
N LEU A 90 -2.45 6.62 -11.24
CA LEU A 90 -1.17 5.94 -11.04
C LEU A 90 -1.10 4.60 -11.79
N CYS A 91 -2.20 3.85 -11.84
CA CYS A 91 -2.27 2.58 -12.58
C CYS A 91 -2.12 2.72 -14.10
N ARG A 92 -2.16 3.94 -14.66
CA ARG A 92 -1.86 4.17 -16.08
C ARG A 92 -0.36 4.10 -16.38
N LEU A 93 0.50 4.16 -15.36
CA LEU A 93 1.94 3.93 -15.53
C LEU A 93 2.22 2.47 -15.85
N ARG A 94 3.13 2.22 -16.80
CA ARG A 94 3.46 0.86 -17.25
C ARG A 94 4.09 0.06 -16.10
N GLY A 95 3.52 -1.11 -15.81
CA GLY A 95 3.96 -1.99 -14.73
C GLY A 95 3.42 -1.64 -13.34
N VAL A 96 2.43 -0.74 -13.26
CA VAL A 96 1.79 -0.30 -12.02
C VAL A 96 0.35 -0.80 -11.96
N GLY A 97 0.11 -1.79 -11.09
CA GLY A 97 -1.24 -2.20 -10.69
C GLY A 97 -1.64 -1.59 -9.36
N ILE A 98 -2.86 -1.86 -8.88
CA ILE A 98 -3.41 -1.37 -7.61
C ILE A 98 -2.44 -1.55 -6.42
N PRO A 99 -1.81 -2.74 -6.20
CA PRO A 99 -0.84 -2.90 -5.11
C PRO A 99 0.38 -1.98 -5.20
N VAL A 100 0.87 -1.70 -6.41
CA VAL A 100 2.04 -0.83 -6.63
C VAL A 100 1.63 0.64 -6.49
N ALA A 101 0.48 1.03 -7.03
CA ALA A 101 -0.03 2.39 -6.89
C ALA A 101 -0.33 2.75 -5.42
N SER A 102 -0.92 1.83 -4.65
CA SER A 102 -1.14 2.03 -3.21
C SER A 102 0.17 2.23 -2.44
N ALA A 103 1.25 1.58 -2.87
CA ALA A 103 2.58 1.78 -2.28
C ALA A 103 3.13 3.18 -2.55
N PHE A 104 2.89 3.74 -3.73
CA PHE A 104 3.30 5.12 -4.00
C PHE A 104 2.56 6.11 -3.10
N LEU A 105 1.26 5.90 -2.88
CA LEU A 105 0.47 6.72 -1.96
C LEU A 105 0.94 6.57 -0.51
N ALA A 106 1.22 5.34 -0.05
CA ALA A 106 1.73 5.08 1.30
C ALA A 106 3.13 5.67 1.55
N LEU A 107 4.01 5.65 0.55
CA LEU A 107 5.36 6.21 0.67
C LEU A 107 5.37 7.74 0.64
N THR A 108 4.39 8.35 -0.03
CA THR A 108 4.30 9.81 -0.17
C THR A 108 3.44 10.46 0.91
N ASP A 109 2.45 9.74 1.45
CA ASP A 109 1.57 10.21 2.53
C ASP A 109 1.17 9.06 3.48
N PRO A 110 2.12 8.59 4.33
CA PRO A 110 1.93 7.42 5.21
C PRO A 110 0.85 7.65 6.29
N GLU A 111 0.53 8.90 6.60
CA GLU A 111 -0.56 9.23 7.51
C GLU A 111 -1.92 8.87 6.93
N ARG A 112 -2.09 8.94 5.60
CA ARG A 112 -3.38 8.77 4.94
C ARG A 112 -3.53 7.48 4.14
N TYR A 113 -2.44 6.76 3.87
CA TYR A 113 -2.46 5.58 3.02
C TYR A 113 -1.60 4.44 3.55
N GLY A 114 -2.05 3.23 3.24
CA GLY A 114 -1.32 1.97 3.46
C GLY A 114 -1.20 1.21 2.15
N VAL A 115 -0.26 0.27 2.10
CA VAL A 115 -0.06 -0.62 0.95
C VAL A 115 -1.13 -1.71 0.96
N ILE A 116 -1.85 -1.90 -0.14
CA ILE A 116 -2.66 -3.12 -0.28
C ILE A 116 -1.78 -4.25 -0.80
N ASP A 117 -1.64 -5.31 0.01
CA ASP A 117 -0.87 -6.51 -0.30
C ASP A 117 -1.76 -7.75 -0.15
N ILE A 118 -1.48 -8.80 -0.93
CA ILE A 118 -2.21 -10.07 -0.84
C ILE A 118 -2.23 -10.63 0.58
N ARG A 119 -1.15 -10.40 1.36
CA ARG A 119 -1.08 -10.81 2.77
C ARG A 119 -2.10 -10.11 3.63
N VAL A 120 -2.14 -8.78 3.55
CA VAL A 120 -3.08 -7.99 4.36
C VAL A 120 -4.51 -8.33 3.95
N TRP A 121 -4.77 -8.50 2.65
CA TRP A 121 -6.08 -8.91 2.15
C TRP A 121 -6.53 -10.29 2.66
N GLN A 122 -5.66 -11.29 2.59
CA GLN A 122 -5.93 -12.62 3.16
C GLN A 122 -6.16 -12.57 4.67
N LEU A 123 -5.45 -11.67 5.37
CA LEU A 123 -5.68 -11.48 6.79
C LEU A 123 -7.08 -10.88 7.05
N LEU A 124 -7.49 -9.86 6.30
CA LEU A 124 -8.84 -9.31 6.38
C LEU A 124 -9.91 -10.39 6.12
N ALA A 125 -9.71 -11.22 5.09
CA ALA A 125 -10.61 -12.33 4.81
C ALA A 125 -10.66 -13.36 5.95
N LEU A 126 -9.50 -13.71 6.54
CA LEU A 126 -9.42 -14.59 7.71
C LEU A 126 -10.25 -14.03 8.87
N TYR A 127 -10.19 -12.72 9.10
CA TYR A 127 -10.96 -12.03 10.14
C TYR A 127 -12.39 -11.68 9.74
N GLN A 128 -12.84 -12.08 8.54
CA GLN A 128 -14.19 -11.81 8.00
C GLN A 128 -14.49 -10.31 7.85
N GLU A 129 -13.45 -9.51 7.65
CA GLU A 129 -13.57 -8.08 7.34
C GLU A 129 -14.00 -7.84 5.89
N VAL A 130 -13.68 -8.79 5.01
CA VAL A 130 -14.10 -8.79 3.60
C VAL A 130 -14.72 -10.16 3.28
N ASP A 131 -15.75 -10.18 2.45
CA ASP A 131 -16.55 -11.36 2.11
C ASP A 131 -16.45 -11.79 0.63
N TYR A 132 -15.53 -11.18 -0.13
CA TYR A 132 -15.29 -11.44 -1.55
C TYR A 132 -13.80 -11.54 -1.89
N ASP A 133 -13.47 -12.34 -2.91
CA ASP A 133 -12.09 -12.66 -3.36
C ASP A 133 -11.09 -12.90 -2.20
N PRO A 134 -11.32 -13.88 -1.31
CA PRO A 134 -10.51 -14.05 -0.09
C PRO A 134 -9.03 -14.33 -0.39
N GLU A 135 -8.71 -14.75 -1.61
CA GLU A 135 -7.35 -15.04 -2.04
C GLU A 135 -6.62 -13.79 -2.54
N GLY A 136 -7.33 -12.71 -2.88
CA GLY A 136 -6.77 -11.42 -3.29
C GLY A 136 -5.88 -11.49 -4.53
N ARG A 137 -6.14 -12.46 -5.43
CA ARG A 137 -5.26 -12.69 -6.59
C ARG A 137 -5.35 -11.58 -7.64
N ALA A 138 -6.47 -10.86 -7.68
CA ALA A 138 -6.73 -9.79 -8.64
C ALA A 138 -7.37 -8.57 -7.98
N LEU A 139 -6.64 -7.93 -7.05
CA LEU A 139 -7.10 -6.71 -6.38
C LEU A 139 -7.44 -5.60 -7.38
N GLN A 140 -8.62 -5.01 -7.20
CA GLN A 140 -9.23 -4.00 -8.07
C GLN A 140 -9.46 -2.71 -7.26
N VAL A 141 -9.93 -1.66 -7.94
CA VAL A 141 -10.18 -0.37 -7.30
C VAL A 141 -11.19 -0.47 -6.13
N LEU A 142 -12.27 -1.25 -6.28
CA LEU A 142 -13.27 -1.41 -5.21
C LEU A 142 -12.69 -2.14 -3.99
N HIS A 143 -11.90 -3.19 -4.21
CA HIS A 143 -11.15 -3.88 -3.15
C HIS A 143 -10.25 -2.89 -2.38
N TRP A 144 -9.56 -2.00 -3.11
CA TRP A 144 -8.68 -1.02 -2.49
C TRP A 144 -9.42 0.09 -1.72
N LEU A 145 -10.60 0.52 -2.18
CA LEU A 145 -11.41 1.51 -1.47
C LEU A 145 -11.92 0.94 -0.14
N ASP A 146 -12.50 -0.25 -0.16
CA ASP A 146 -12.97 -0.96 1.05
C ASP A 146 -11.82 -1.21 2.04
N TYR A 147 -10.68 -1.69 1.53
CA TYR A 147 -9.44 -1.80 2.30
C TYR A 147 -9.02 -0.47 2.95
N LEU A 148 -8.98 0.61 2.17
CA LEU A 148 -8.53 1.92 2.61
C LEU A 148 -9.43 2.51 3.70
N ASP A 149 -10.75 2.34 3.56
CA ASP A 149 -11.73 2.80 4.56
C ASP A 149 -11.52 2.10 5.90
N LYS A 150 -11.30 0.78 5.89
CA LYS A 150 -11.04 -0.01 7.11
C LYS A 150 -9.77 0.42 7.83
N ILE A 151 -8.64 0.51 7.12
CA ILE A 151 -7.37 0.89 7.76
C ILE A 151 -7.37 2.34 8.23
N ARG A 152 -8.14 3.24 7.59
CA ARG A 152 -8.35 4.62 8.05
C ARG A 152 -9.21 4.70 9.30
N LEU A 153 -10.26 3.87 9.38
CA LEU A 153 -11.08 3.74 10.59
C LEU A 153 -10.19 3.34 11.77
N TRP A 154 -9.43 2.25 11.65
CA TRP A 154 -8.54 1.79 12.71
C TRP A 154 -7.42 2.79 13.02
N ALA A 155 -6.86 3.47 12.02
CA ALA A 155 -5.87 4.52 12.26
C ALA A 155 -6.42 5.62 13.18
N GLY A 156 -7.68 6.02 13.00
CA GLY A 156 -8.37 6.97 13.87
C GLY A 156 -8.62 6.42 15.28
N GLU A 157 -9.08 5.18 15.40
CA GLU A 157 -9.36 4.53 16.70
C GLU A 157 -8.09 4.35 17.55
N PHE A 158 -6.96 4.03 16.93
CA PHE A 158 -5.69 3.75 17.61
C PHE A 158 -4.73 4.94 17.63
N ASN A 159 -5.16 6.12 17.13
CA ASN A 159 -4.34 7.33 17.01
C ASN A 159 -2.95 7.04 16.39
N ALA A 160 -2.95 6.36 15.25
CA ALA A 160 -1.76 5.93 14.54
C ALA A 160 -1.86 6.30 13.06
N SER A 161 -0.72 6.30 12.36
CA SER A 161 -0.72 6.49 10.90
C SER A 161 -1.36 5.29 10.21
N VAL A 162 -1.99 5.51 9.06
CA VAL A 162 -2.56 4.42 8.25
C VAL A 162 -1.49 3.40 7.87
N ARG A 163 -0.25 3.86 7.64
CA ARG A 163 0.91 2.99 7.40
C ARG A 163 1.26 2.11 8.61
N ALA A 164 1.15 2.61 9.84
CA ALA A 164 1.40 1.80 11.04
C ALA A 164 0.37 0.67 11.18
N ILE A 165 -0.91 0.95 10.91
CA ILE A 165 -1.98 -0.06 10.89
C ILE A 165 -1.67 -1.13 9.85
N GLU A 166 -1.45 -0.75 8.60
CA GLU A 166 -1.16 -1.71 7.51
C GLU A 166 0.05 -2.58 7.81
N ARG A 167 1.14 -2.00 8.33
CA ARG A 167 2.35 -2.75 8.68
C ARG A 167 2.14 -3.74 9.80
N THR A 168 1.33 -3.36 10.80
CA THR A 168 0.97 -4.25 11.90
C THR A 168 0.23 -5.47 11.37
N LEU A 169 -0.75 -5.26 10.47
CA LEU A 169 -1.47 -6.34 9.81
C LEU A 169 -0.54 -7.21 8.94
N PHE A 170 0.34 -6.58 8.17
CA PHE A 170 1.31 -7.30 7.34
C PHE A 170 2.27 -8.17 8.17
N GLN A 171 2.79 -7.63 9.28
CA GLN A 171 3.68 -8.36 10.18
C GLN A 171 2.94 -9.52 10.86
N HIS A 172 1.73 -9.28 11.36
CA HIS A 172 0.92 -10.34 11.96
C HIS A 172 0.63 -11.46 10.97
N HIS A 173 0.29 -11.14 9.72
CA HIS A 173 0.12 -12.14 8.66
C HIS A 173 1.38 -13.01 8.53
N ARG A 174 2.56 -12.39 8.44
CA ARG A 174 3.84 -13.12 8.34
C ARG A 174 4.08 -14.06 9.53
N ASP A 175 3.67 -13.66 10.73
CA ASP A 175 3.88 -14.43 11.95
C ASP A 175 2.95 -15.66 12.06
N ILE A 176 1.80 -15.64 11.39
CA ILE A 176 0.84 -16.76 11.36
C ILE A 176 0.85 -17.55 10.05
N GLN A 177 1.66 -17.13 9.08
CA GLN A 177 1.79 -17.77 7.79
C GLN A 177 2.56 -19.09 7.91
N THR A 178 1.93 -20.20 7.55
CA THR A 178 2.50 -21.55 7.64
C THR A 178 3.06 -22.10 6.32
N GLU A 179 2.68 -21.54 5.17
CA GLU A 179 3.04 -22.03 3.81
C GLU A 179 3.64 -20.93 2.92
N ARG A 180 4.40 -21.28 1.87
CA ARG A 180 4.96 -20.29 0.93
C ARG A 180 3.86 -19.70 0.03
N LEU A 181 3.67 -18.38 0.10
CA LEU A 181 2.70 -17.62 -0.72
C LEU A 181 3.07 -17.46 -2.19
N TYR A 182 4.31 -17.78 -2.56
CA TYR A 182 4.76 -17.78 -3.95
C TYR A 182 5.45 -19.12 -4.21
N PRO A 183 5.09 -19.83 -5.30
CA PRO A 183 5.87 -20.96 -5.77
C PRO A 183 7.33 -20.54 -6.08
#